data_AF-A0A966A8C9-F1
#
_entry.id   AF-A0A966A8C9-F1
#
_cell.length_a   1.000
_cell.length_b   1.000
_cell.length_c   1.000
_cell.angle_alpha   90.00
_cell.angle_beta   90.00
_cell.angle_gamma   90.00
#
_symmetry.space_group_name_H-M   'P 1'
#
loop_
_entity.id
_entity.type
_entity.pdbx_description
1 polymer ?
#
loop_
_entity_poly.entity_id
_entity_poly.type
_entity_poly.pdbx_seq_one_letter_code
_entity_poly.pdbx_strand_id
1 'polypeptide(L)'
;MSFFSAIRPSEIERPVLDLSGDILRAALQAMTVGSEAHGGIERYVDAVKLKSVMFGQVLVDRDVAELDLETFKGLCTFMATVRRRIGFWLNDESFEVIRGGLVELFDDADPVDKRIDDFCGRFPMDKQHRWVRDLATETLHNTDPERFPLMNRWVWDATANTGVIREIWHGDDVDNLKIPVGDGYGTYLMLREELSQFLTDNGFFRDIIYYVDILCAQVYAQYICEQGGSYLRTDFSAPEDPMQHTRRLLGLDGVRPGTGRTRLKSVDGEAFVIEDSKLLQQAES
;
A
#
# COMPACT_ATOMS: atom_id res chain seq x y z
N MET A 1 -12.10 16.55 -20.52
CA MET A 1 -10.82 15.99 -21.01
C MET A 1 -9.74 17.02 -20.72
N SER A 2 -9.11 16.92 -19.55
CA SER A 2 -7.94 17.72 -19.21
C SER A 2 -6.71 16.87 -19.49
N PHE A 3 -5.77 17.40 -20.27
CA PHE A 3 -4.49 16.75 -20.52
C PHE A 3 -3.64 16.87 -19.26
N PHE A 4 -3.29 15.73 -18.66
CA PHE A 4 -2.38 15.62 -17.52
C PHE A 4 -1.06 16.32 -17.86
N SER A 5 -0.69 17.33 -17.06
CA SER A 5 0.58 18.02 -17.21
C SER A 5 1.71 17.06 -16.82
N ALA A 6 2.63 16.81 -17.76
CA ALA A 6 3.82 16.02 -17.51
C ALA A 6 4.60 16.58 -16.30
N ILE A 7 4.84 15.72 -15.32
CA ILE A 7 5.71 15.99 -14.16
C ILE A 7 7.07 16.49 -14.69
N ARG A 8 7.54 17.64 -14.20
CA ARG A 8 8.83 18.22 -14.64
C ARG A 8 9.97 17.35 -14.10
N PRO A 9 10.85 16.76 -14.95
CA PRO A 9 11.84 15.76 -14.53
C PRO A 9 12.95 16.25 -13.57
N SER A 10 13.08 17.56 -13.33
CA SER A 10 14.28 18.15 -12.69
C SER A 10 14.22 18.30 -11.17
N GLU A 11 13.16 17.85 -10.49
CA GLU A 11 12.94 18.14 -9.05
C GLU A 11 12.74 16.88 -8.18
N ILE A 12 12.82 15.68 -8.75
CA ILE A 12 12.59 14.43 -8.01
C ILE A 12 13.94 13.82 -7.59
N GLU A 13 14.12 13.58 -6.30
CA GLU A 13 15.29 12.88 -5.76
C GLU A 13 15.39 11.47 -6.36
N ARG A 14 16.60 11.06 -6.77
CA ARG A 14 16.86 9.72 -7.30
C ARG A 14 17.98 9.05 -6.51
N PRO A 15 17.73 8.63 -5.27
CA PRO A 15 18.74 7.94 -4.48
C PRO A 15 19.09 6.60 -5.14
N VAL A 16 20.33 6.16 -4.95
CA VAL A 16 20.73 4.78 -5.27
C VAL A 16 20.31 3.90 -4.09
N LEU A 17 19.62 2.80 -4.36
CA LEU A 17 19.26 1.83 -3.35
C LEU A 17 20.15 0.60 -3.48
N ASP A 18 20.91 0.28 -2.44
CA ASP A 18 21.76 -0.91 -2.45
C ASP A 18 20.90 -2.13 -2.09
N LEU A 19 20.03 -2.58 -3.01
CA LEU A 19 19.10 -3.69 -2.75
C LEU A 19 19.78 -5.06 -2.88
N SER A 20 19.49 -5.96 -1.93
CA SER A 20 20.01 -7.33 -1.89
C SER A 20 19.22 -8.25 -2.82
N GLY A 21 19.84 -8.64 -3.94
CA GLY A 21 19.25 -9.59 -4.88
C GLY A 21 18.98 -10.98 -4.28
N ASP A 22 19.76 -11.42 -3.30
CA ASP A 22 19.56 -12.72 -2.63
C ASP A 22 18.30 -12.72 -1.76
N ILE A 23 18.09 -11.65 -0.97
CA ILE A 23 16.89 -11.51 -0.14
C ILE A 23 15.66 -11.37 -1.03
N LEU A 24 15.74 -10.58 -2.11
CA LEU A 24 14.65 -10.42 -3.07
C LEU A 24 14.27 -11.74 -3.75
N ARG A 25 15.25 -12.57 -4.15
CA ARG A 25 14.97 -13.92 -4.70
C ARG A 25 14.29 -14.82 -3.68
N ALA A 26 14.74 -14.80 -2.42
CA ALA A 26 14.11 -15.59 -1.36
C ALA A 26 12.67 -15.14 -1.09
N ALA A 27 12.41 -13.83 -1.05
CA ALA A 27 11.07 -13.27 -0.89
C ALA A 27 10.15 -13.61 -2.07
N LEU A 28 10.64 -13.50 -3.31
CA LEU A 28 9.90 -13.87 -4.51
C LEU A 28 9.53 -15.36 -4.52
N GLN A 29 10.45 -16.24 -4.13
CA GLN A 29 10.19 -17.68 -4.00
C GLN A 29 9.12 -17.95 -2.93
N ALA A 30 9.22 -17.31 -1.77
CA ALA A 30 8.24 -17.45 -0.69
C ALA A 30 6.85 -16.94 -1.10
N MET A 31 6.79 -15.79 -1.79
CA MET A 31 5.56 -15.23 -2.36
C MET A 31 4.89 -16.22 -3.33
N THR A 32 5.69 -16.82 -4.22
CA THR A 32 5.22 -17.76 -5.24
C THR A 32 4.62 -19.00 -4.57
N VAL A 33 5.42 -19.69 -3.75
CA VAL A 33 5.01 -20.92 -3.05
C VAL A 33 3.82 -20.65 -2.11
N GLY A 34 3.87 -19.56 -1.34
CA GLY A 34 2.83 -19.23 -0.38
C GLY A 34 1.48 -18.92 -1.04
N SER A 35 1.48 -18.43 -2.27
CA SER A 35 0.26 -18.09 -3.01
C SER A 35 -0.39 -19.28 -3.74
N GLU A 36 0.29 -20.41 -3.89
CA GLU A 36 -0.21 -21.56 -4.67
C GLU A 36 -1.56 -22.06 -4.15
N ALA A 37 -1.70 -22.21 -2.82
CA ALA A 37 -2.93 -22.65 -2.18
C ALA A 37 -4.12 -21.67 -2.38
N HIS A 38 -3.84 -20.44 -2.81
CA HIS A 38 -4.84 -19.40 -3.06
C HIS A 38 -5.13 -19.20 -4.55
N GLY A 39 -4.53 -20.01 -5.43
CA GLY A 39 -4.68 -19.90 -6.88
C GLY A 39 -3.64 -19.02 -7.55
N GLY A 40 -2.48 -18.80 -6.91
CA GLY A 40 -1.34 -18.07 -7.46
C GLY A 40 -1.29 -16.60 -7.08
N ILE A 41 -0.19 -15.93 -7.45
CA ILE A 41 0.05 -14.51 -7.16
C ILE A 41 -0.95 -13.63 -7.93
N GLU A 42 -1.41 -14.10 -9.09
CA GLU A 42 -2.37 -13.40 -9.96
C GLU A 42 -3.66 -13.05 -9.21
N ARG A 43 -4.10 -13.91 -8.28
CA ARG A 43 -5.28 -13.63 -7.44
C ARG A 43 -5.08 -12.45 -6.51
N TYR A 44 -3.85 -12.19 -6.09
CA TYR A 44 -3.50 -11.02 -5.29
C TYR A 44 -3.44 -9.78 -6.16
N VAL A 45 -2.87 -9.90 -7.36
CA VAL A 45 -2.85 -8.81 -8.36
C VAL A 45 -4.28 -8.37 -8.68
N ASP A 46 -5.18 -9.31 -8.99
CA ASP A 46 -6.59 -9.03 -9.24
C ASP A 46 -7.26 -8.32 -8.05
N ALA A 47 -6.94 -8.76 -6.82
CA ALA A 47 -7.52 -8.17 -5.61
C ALA A 47 -7.00 -6.75 -5.33
N VAL A 48 -5.72 -6.47 -5.57
CA VAL A 48 -5.15 -5.11 -5.44
C VAL A 48 -5.71 -4.20 -6.53
N LYS A 49 -5.82 -4.68 -7.78
CA LYS A 49 -6.49 -3.95 -8.87
C LYS A 49 -7.93 -3.60 -8.53
N LEU A 50 -8.70 -4.56 -7.99
CA LEU A 50 -10.09 -4.32 -7.57
C LEU A 50 -10.17 -3.27 -6.46
N LYS A 51 -9.25 -3.29 -5.49
CA LYS A 51 -9.12 -2.24 -4.48
C LYS A 51 -8.87 -0.88 -5.14
N SER A 52 -7.95 -0.80 -6.10
CA SER A 52 -7.67 0.46 -6.80
C SER A 52 -8.88 1.00 -7.56
N VAL A 53 -9.59 0.15 -8.31
CA VAL A 53 -10.83 0.54 -9.01
C VAL A 53 -11.87 1.12 -8.04
N MET A 54 -12.05 0.50 -6.88
CA MET A 54 -12.99 0.97 -5.86
C MET A 54 -12.60 2.35 -5.30
N PHE A 55 -11.31 2.58 -5.08
CA PHE A 55 -10.80 3.88 -4.65
C PHE A 55 -11.02 4.94 -5.73
N GLY A 56 -10.68 4.64 -6.99
CA GLY A 56 -10.91 5.56 -8.12
C GLY A 56 -12.39 5.94 -8.29
N GLN A 57 -13.31 4.98 -8.17
CA GLN A 57 -14.75 5.24 -8.25
C GLN A 57 -15.28 6.19 -7.17
N VAL A 58 -14.64 6.21 -6.00
CA VAL A 58 -15.05 7.03 -4.87
C VAL A 58 -14.33 8.38 -4.85
N LEU A 59 -13.04 8.41 -5.20
CA LEU A 59 -12.17 9.56 -5.00
C LEU A 59 -11.77 10.30 -6.28
N VAL A 60 -12.08 9.77 -7.47
CA VAL A 60 -11.75 10.39 -8.77
C VAL A 60 -12.98 10.58 -9.63
N ASP A 61 -13.80 9.54 -9.76
CA ASP A 61 -15.01 9.59 -10.60
C ASP A 61 -16.10 10.49 -10.01
N ARG A 62 -15.95 10.88 -8.74
CA ARG A 62 -16.85 11.75 -7.98
C ARG A 62 -16.08 12.93 -7.41
N ASP A 63 -16.79 14.01 -7.12
CA ASP A 63 -16.19 15.15 -6.43
C ASP A 63 -15.86 14.77 -4.99
N VAL A 64 -14.56 14.79 -4.63
CA VAL A 64 -14.08 14.52 -3.27
C VAL A 64 -14.67 15.51 -2.27
N ALA A 65 -15.04 16.72 -2.69
CA ALA A 65 -15.72 17.69 -1.84
C ALA A 65 -17.12 17.21 -1.39
N GLU A 66 -17.74 16.29 -2.13
CA GLU A 66 -19.03 15.68 -1.82
C GLU A 66 -18.90 14.33 -1.07
N LEU A 67 -17.68 13.87 -0.78
CA LEU A 67 -17.44 12.61 -0.08
C LEU A 67 -18.12 12.63 1.30
N ASP A 68 -18.91 11.59 1.59
CA ASP A 68 -19.55 11.40 2.88
C ASP A 68 -18.71 10.52 3.83
N LEU A 69 -18.98 10.66 5.13
CA LEU A 69 -18.23 10.03 6.20
C LEU A 69 -18.29 8.49 6.14
N GLU A 70 -19.46 7.92 5.82
CA GLU A 70 -19.66 6.47 5.83
C GLU A 70 -18.93 5.81 4.65
N THR A 71 -19.00 6.42 3.48
CA THR A 71 -18.21 5.98 2.31
C THR A 71 -16.70 6.05 2.62
N PHE A 72 -16.22 7.13 3.23
CA PHE A 72 -14.82 7.26 3.62
C PHE A 72 -14.38 6.22 4.66
N LYS A 73 -15.21 5.94 5.67
CA LYS A 73 -14.98 4.83 6.62
C LYS A 73 -14.83 3.50 5.89
N GLY A 74 -15.68 3.26 4.88
CA GLY A 74 -15.61 2.09 4.00
C GLY A 74 -14.23 1.92 3.36
N LEU A 75 -13.69 2.97 2.73
CA LEU A 75 -12.34 2.93 2.14
C LEU A 75 -11.25 2.67 3.19
N CYS A 76 -11.36 3.28 4.37
CA CYS A 76 -10.39 3.10 5.43
C CYS A 76 -10.27 1.65 5.91
N THR A 77 -11.30 0.81 5.73
CA THR A 77 -11.24 -0.63 6.10
C THR A 77 -10.14 -1.40 5.35
N PHE A 78 -9.76 -0.94 4.16
CA PHE A 78 -8.72 -1.53 3.33
C PHE A 78 -7.32 -0.99 3.61
N MET A 79 -7.16 -0.07 4.56
CA MET A 79 -5.87 0.53 4.89
C MET A 79 -5.37 -0.04 6.21
N ALA A 80 -4.41 -0.97 6.16
CA ALA A 80 -4.06 -1.78 7.33
C ALA A 80 -3.55 -0.97 8.53
N THR A 81 -2.77 0.07 8.24
CA THR A 81 -2.18 0.96 9.25
C THR A 81 -3.17 2.02 9.75
N VAL A 82 -4.22 2.32 8.97
CA VAL A 82 -5.20 3.38 9.23
C VAL A 82 -6.46 2.84 9.91
N ARG A 83 -7.00 1.70 9.45
CA ARG A 83 -8.33 1.17 9.83
C ARG A 83 -8.57 1.05 11.32
N ARG A 84 -7.53 0.73 12.09
CA ARG A 84 -7.60 0.56 13.55
C ARG A 84 -7.45 1.86 14.33
N ARG A 85 -6.97 2.93 13.70
CA ARG A 85 -6.59 4.19 14.36
C ARG A 85 -7.56 5.31 14.03
N ILE A 86 -7.99 5.38 12.77
CA ILE A 86 -8.84 6.47 12.30
C ILE A 86 -10.19 6.52 13.02
N GLY A 87 -10.76 5.36 13.38
CA GLY A 87 -12.05 5.30 14.08
C GLY A 87 -12.09 6.00 15.44
N PHE A 88 -10.95 6.14 16.13
CA PHE A 88 -10.88 6.89 17.39
C PHE A 88 -10.92 8.40 17.19
N TRP A 89 -10.63 8.86 15.97
CA TRP A 89 -10.53 10.26 15.61
C TRP A 89 -11.74 10.73 14.80
N LEU A 90 -12.32 9.83 14.00
CA LEU A 90 -13.26 10.14 12.94
C LEU A 90 -14.70 10.38 13.44
N ASN A 91 -15.01 11.64 13.69
CA ASN A 91 -16.35 12.22 13.84
C ASN A 91 -16.64 13.24 12.72
N ASP A 92 -17.86 13.79 12.66
CA ASP A 92 -18.27 14.74 11.60
C ASP A 92 -17.34 15.95 11.48
N GLU A 93 -17.01 16.63 12.59
CA GLU A 93 -16.14 17.81 12.58
C GLU A 93 -14.73 17.49 12.06
N SER A 94 -14.18 16.37 12.52
CA SER A 94 -12.86 15.90 12.12
C SER A 94 -12.83 15.45 10.65
N PHE A 95 -13.94 14.89 10.15
CA PHE A 95 -14.05 14.43 8.78
C PHE A 95 -14.07 15.58 7.78
N GLU A 96 -14.70 16.71 8.13
CA GLU A 96 -14.62 17.94 7.32
C GLU A 96 -13.16 18.38 7.08
N VAL A 97 -12.32 18.29 8.12
CA VAL A 97 -10.88 18.61 8.01
C VAL A 97 -10.16 17.63 7.07
N ILE A 98 -10.47 16.34 7.18
CA ILE A 98 -9.93 15.30 6.28
C ILE A 98 -10.35 15.56 4.85
N ARG A 99 -11.65 15.78 4.61
CA ARG A 99 -12.19 15.99 3.27
C ARG A 99 -11.55 17.19 2.59
N GLY A 100 -11.46 18.32 3.29
CA GLY A 100 -10.72 19.49 2.77
C GLY A 100 -9.24 19.18 2.50
N GLY A 101 -8.61 18.38 3.35
CA GLY A 101 -7.25 17.90 3.11
C GLY A 101 -7.13 16.99 1.90
N LEU A 102 -8.10 16.09 1.65
CA LEU A 102 -8.10 15.21 0.49
C LEU A 102 -8.25 15.99 -0.82
N VAL A 103 -9.08 17.05 -0.85
CA VAL A 103 -9.20 17.93 -2.02
C VAL A 103 -7.84 18.52 -2.39
N GLU A 104 -7.13 19.10 -1.42
CA GLU A 104 -5.78 19.66 -1.65
C GLU A 104 -4.74 18.57 -1.93
N LEU A 105 -4.86 17.41 -1.30
CA LEU A 105 -3.98 16.26 -1.54
C LEU A 105 -4.11 15.78 -2.98
N PHE A 106 -5.26 15.89 -3.64
CA PHE A 106 -5.47 15.48 -5.04
C PHE A 106 -5.15 16.57 -6.06
N ASP A 107 -5.12 17.85 -5.66
CA ASP A 107 -4.66 18.95 -6.51
C ASP A 107 -3.21 18.73 -6.96
N ASP A 108 -2.95 18.75 -8.27
CA ASP A 108 -1.64 18.46 -8.84
C ASP A 108 -0.80 19.71 -9.15
N ALA A 109 -1.21 20.87 -8.66
CA ALA A 109 -0.45 22.10 -8.75
C ALA A 109 0.91 22.04 -8.03
N ASP A 110 0.97 21.33 -6.89
CA ASP A 110 2.16 21.23 -6.04
C ASP A 110 2.88 19.87 -6.15
N PRO A 111 4.19 19.82 -5.82
CA PRO A 111 4.93 18.56 -5.70
C PRO A 111 4.30 17.57 -4.72
N VAL A 112 4.47 16.28 -4.99
CA VAL A 112 3.84 15.19 -4.20
C VAL A 112 4.21 15.26 -2.72
N ASP A 113 5.49 15.46 -2.40
CA ASP A 113 5.94 15.56 -1.01
C ASP A 113 5.29 16.74 -0.27
N LYS A 114 5.19 17.90 -0.94
CA LYS A 114 4.52 19.07 -0.37
C LYS A 114 3.04 18.79 -0.08
N ARG A 115 2.32 18.15 -1.01
CA ARG A 115 0.91 17.78 -0.83
C ARG A 115 0.70 16.84 0.36
N ILE A 116 1.59 15.85 0.52
CA ILE A 116 1.55 14.92 1.66
C ILE A 116 1.87 15.65 2.96
N ASP A 117 2.86 16.54 2.97
CA ASP A 117 3.25 17.31 4.16
C ASP A 117 2.13 18.27 4.58
N ASP A 118 1.51 18.98 3.65
CA ASP A 118 0.37 19.87 3.91
C ASP A 118 -0.84 19.09 4.45
N PHE A 119 -1.13 17.91 3.89
CA PHE A 119 -2.17 17.02 4.41
C PHE A 119 -1.86 16.59 5.85
N CYS A 120 -0.64 16.15 6.12
CA CYS A 120 -0.22 15.75 7.46
C CYS A 120 -0.30 16.94 8.44
N GLY A 121 0.06 18.14 7.98
CA GLY A 121 0.04 19.41 8.71
C GLY A 121 -1.31 19.77 9.35
N ARG A 122 -2.40 19.16 8.89
CA ARG A 122 -3.76 19.33 9.43
C ARG A 122 -4.01 18.56 10.72
N PHE A 123 -3.10 17.69 11.12
CA PHE A 123 -3.22 16.82 12.30
C PHE A 123 -2.17 17.16 13.36
N PRO A 124 -2.38 16.77 14.63
CA PRO A 124 -1.35 16.90 15.65
C PRO A 124 -0.04 16.18 15.26
N MET A 125 1.08 16.88 15.39
CA MET A 125 2.42 16.36 15.09
C MET A 125 2.95 15.51 16.25
N ASP A 126 2.35 14.35 16.49
CA ASP A 126 2.72 13.44 17.58
C ASP A 126 2.84 11.97 17.13
N LYS A 127 3.29 11.11 18.05
CA LYS A 127 3.46 9.67 17.79
C LYS A 127 2.14 8.93 17.55
N GLN A 128 1.01 9.45 18.05
CA GLN A 128 -0.30 8.81 17.92
C GLN A 128 -0.89 9.01 16.53
N HIS A 129 -0.51 10.11 15.84
CA HIS A 129 -0.99 10.49 14.51
C HIS A 129 -0.05 10.13 13.36
N ARG A 130 1.04 9.38 13.59
CA ARG A 130 1.95 9.00 12.51
C ARG A 130 1.27 8.23 11.35
N TRP A 131 0.12 7.60 11.59
CA TRP A 131 -0.68 6.90 10.58
C TRP A 131 -1.30 7.82 9.53
N VAL A 132 -1.35 9.13 9.77
CA VAL A 132 -1.89 10.13 8.84
C VAL A 132 -1.09 10.16 7.54
N ARG A 133 0.24 9.97 7.60
CA ARG A 133 1.07 9.81 6.40
C ARG A 133 0.61 8.61 5.58
N ASP A 134 0.39 7.47 6.23
CA ASP A 134 -0.08 6.26 5.55
C ASP A 134 -1.46 6.48 4.92
N LEU A 135 -2.36 7.22 5.58
CA LEU A 135 -3.65 7.60 5.00
C LEU A 135 -3.46 8.42 3.70
N ALA A 136 -2.60 9.44 3.72
CA ALA A 136 -2.34 10.25 2.53
C ALA A 136 -1.75 9.42 1.39
N THR A 137 -0.69 8.67 1.68
CA THR A 137 0.04 7.92 0.66
C THR A 137 -0.78 6.76 0.10
N GLU A 138 -1.51 6.05 0.95
CA GLU A 138 -2.32 4.91 0.52
C GLU A 138 -3.56 5.36 -0.25
N THR A 139 -4.13 6.53 0.07
CA THR A 139 -5.17 7.16 -0.76
C THR A 139 -4.65 7.50 -2.16
N LEU A 140 -3.48 8.15 -2.28
CA LEU A 140 -2.87 8.46 -3.57
C LEU A 140 -2.57 7.19 -4.38
N HIS A 141 -1.92 6.21 -3.76
CA HIS A 141 -1.53 4.95 -4.40
C HIS A 141 -2.73 4.14 -4.90
N ASN A 142 -3.77 3.92 -4.08
CA ASN A 142 -4.92 3.14 -4.54
C ASN A 142 -5.73 3.89 -5.62
N THR A 143 -5.62 5.21 -5.67
CA THR A 143 -6.35 6.01 -6.66
C THR A 143 -5.65 6.02 -8.02
N ASP A 144 -4.32 6.13 -8.04
CA ASP A 144 -3.51 6.14 -9.26
C ASP A 144 -2.16 5.43 -8.98
N PRO A 145 -2.14 4.09 -9.00
CA PRO A 145 -0.96 3.29 -8.64
C PRO A 145 0.17 3.42 -9.66
N GLU A 146 -0.13 3.84 -10.90
CA GLU A 146 0.88 4.13 -11.91
C GLU A 146 1.68 5.38 -11.53
N ARG A 147 0.99 6.45 -11.11
CA ARG A 147 1.63 7.70 -10.69
C ARG A 147 2.25 7.60 -9.30
N PHE A 148 1.59 6.94 -8.36
CA PHE A 148 1.99 6.92 -6.96
C PHE A 148 2.39 5.50 -6.53
N PRO A 149 3.68 5.24 -6.22
CA PRO A 149 4.10 3.96 -5.67
C PRO A 149 3.51 3.75 -4.27
N LEU A 150 3.61 2.54 -3.74
CA LEU A 150 3.22 2.25 -2.37
C LEU A 150 4.21 2.89 -1.38
N MET A 151 3.80 4.01 -0.76
CA MET A 151 4.67 4.84 0.10
C MET A 151 4.36 4.73 1.60
N ASN A 152 3.69 3.66 2.02
CA ASN A 152 3.36 3.45 3.43
C ASN A 152 4.65 3.30 4.27
N ARG A 153 4.60 3.70 5.55
CA ARG A 153 5.78 3.64 6.44
C ARG A 153 6.31 2.24 6.72
N TRP A 154 5.53 1.20 6.47
CA TRP A 154 6.03 -0.18 6.55
C TRP A 154 6.89 -0.56 5.34
N VAL A 155 6.79 0.17 4.22
CA VAL A 155 7.72 0.08 3.09
C VAL A 155 9.01 0.81 3.42
N TRP A 156 8.92 2.06 3.89
CA TRP A 156 10.07 2.79 4.42
C TRP A 156 9.69 3.87 5.42
N ASP A 157 10.42 3.92 6.53
CA ASP A 157 10.30 4.96 7.55
C ASP A 157 11.71 5.43 7.88
N ALA A 158 12.16 6.53 7.26
CA ALA A 158 13.54 7.02 7.43
C ALA A 158 13.79 7.50 8.87
N THR A 159 12.74 7.93 9.58
CA THR A 159 12.82 8.36 10.97
C THR A 159 13.03 7.19 11.92
N ALA A 160 12.22 6.14 11.79
CA ALA A 160 12.39 4.92 12.58
C ALA A 160 13.54 4.05 12.05
N ASN A 161 13.99 4.31 10.81
CA ASN A 161 14.95 3.51 10.06
C ASN A 161 14.46 2.05 10.02
N THR A 162 13.23 1.82 9.55
CA THR A 162 12.58 0.49 9.47
C THR A 162 11.74 0.37 8.20
N GLY A 163 11.41 -0.85 7.80
CA GLY A 163 10.51 -1.13 6.67
C GLY A 163 11.17 -2.03 5.63
N VAL A 164 10.45 -2.34 4.55
CA VAL A 164 10.93 -3.14 3.41
C VAL A 164 12.35 -2.77 3.00
N ILE A 165 12.65 -1.49 2.79
CA ILE A 165 13.99 -1.05 2.34
C ILE A 165 15.10 -1.56 3.26
N ARG A 166 14.89 -1.56 4.59
CA ARG A 166 15.87 -2.12 5.53
C ARG A 166 16.04 -3.63 5.33
N GLU A 167 14.93 -4.35 5.25
CA GLU A 167 14.92 -5.80 5.17
C GLU A 167 15.59 -6.32 3.91
N ILE A 168 15.57 -5.55 2.82
CA ILE A 168 16.25 -5.88 1.56
C ILE A 168 17.54 -5.08 1.35
N TRP A 169 18.07 -4.39 2.35
CA TRP A 169 19.31 -3.62 2.17
C TRP A 169 20.52 -4.55 2.08
N HIS A 170 21.40 -4.32 1.12
CA HIS A 170 22.68 -5.00 0.98
C HIS A 170 23.75 -4.27 1.77
N GLY A 171 24.33 -4.95 2.76
CA GLY A 171 25.47 -4.44 3.51
C GLY A 171 25.85 -5.35 4.68
N ASP A 172 27.01 -5.07 5.27
CA ASP A 172 27.42 -5.70 6.52
C ASP A 172 26.71 -5.01 7.70
N ASP A 173 26.28 -5.82 8.69
CA ASP A 173 25.70 -5.33 9.95
C ASP A 173 24.54 -4.32 9.78
N VAL A 174 23.64 -4.61 8.82
CA VAL A 174 22.49 -3.74 8.47
C VAL A 174 21.66 -3.36 9.70
N ASP A 175 21.50 -4.27 10.67
CA ASP A 175 20.74 -4.05 11.91
C ASP A 175 21.24 -2.83 12.70
N ASN A 176 22.55 -2.57 12.68
CA ASN A 176 23.17 -1.45 13.37
C ASN A 176 23.45 -0.24 12.45
N LEU A 177 23.16 -0.35 11.15
CA LEU A 177 23.35 0.71 10.17
C LEU A 177 22.17 1.69 10.15
N LYS A 178 22.49 2.99 9.99
CA LYS A 178 21.52 3.98 9.50
C LYS A 178 21.60 4.10 7.99
N ILE A 179 20.56 3.63 7.29
CA ILE A 179 20.49 3.72 5.83
C ILE A 179 20.30 5.19 5.45
N PRO A 180 21.18 5.79 4.62
CA PRO A 180 21.18 7.22 4.34
C PRO A 180 20.20 7.59 3.21
N VAL A 181 18.97 7.06 3.27
CA VAL A 181 17.93 7.27 2.24
C VAL A 181 16.72 7.93 2.88
N GLY A 182 16.24 9.04 2.30
CA GLY A 182 15.03 9.73 2.75
C GLY A 182 13.76 8.91 2.48
N ASP A 183 12.63 9.33 3.03
CA ASP A 183 11.31 8.71 2.82
C ASP A 183 10.35 9.59 1.99
N GLY A 184 10.90 10.38 1.06
CA GLY A 184 10.15 11.18 0.09
C GLY A 184 9.75 10.41 -1.17
N TYR A 185 8.92 11.03 -2.01
CA TYR A 185 8.36 10.45 -3.23
C TYR A 185 9.42 9.86 -4.17
N GLY A 186 10.56 10.53 -4.31
CA GLY A 186 11.69 10.08 -5.14
C GLY A 186 12.26 8.73 -4.71
N THR A 187 12.39 8.48 -3.40
CA THR A 187 12.85 7.19 -2.87
C THR A 187 11.94 6.05 -3.30
N TYR A 188 10.62 6.22 -3.17
CA TYR A 188 9.68 5.16 -3.52
C TYR A 188 9.56 4.94 -5.02
N LEU A 189 9.76 6.00 -5.83
CA LEU A 189 9.89 5.85 -7.28
C LEU A 189 11.11 5.00 -7.65
N MET A 190 12.27 5.28 -7.05
CA MET A 190 13.49 4.49 -7.27
C MET A 190 13.31 3.05 -6.79
N LEU A 191 12.70 2.84 -5.61
CA LEU A 191 12.38 1.51 -5.11
C LEU A 191 11.50 0.74 -6.12
N ARG A 192 10.42 1.36 -6.61
CA ARG A 192 9.54 0.74 -7.60
C ARG A 192 10.29 0.45 -8.90
N GLU A 193 11.13 1.35 -9.38
CA GLU A 193 11.93 1.19 -10.60
C GLU A 193 12.86 -0.02 -10.48
N GLU A 194 13.67 -0.10 -9.42
CA GLU A 194 14.62 -1.19 -9.20
C GLU A 194 13.92 -2.54 -8.98
N LEU A 195 12.82 -2.56 -8.20
CA LEU A 195 12.02 -3.79 -8.01
C LEU A 195 11.31 -4.23 -9.30
N SER A 196 10.88 -3.29 -10.14
CA SER A 196 10.29 -3.60 -11.45
C SER A 196 11.33 -4.24 -12.38
N GLN A 197 12.56 -3.72 -12.38
CA GLN A 197 13.68 -4.31 -13.13
C GLN A 197 13.99 -5.72 -12.61
N PHE A 198 14.10 -5.90 -11.28
CA PHE A 198 14.29 -7.21 -10.67
C PHE A 198 13.20 -8.20 -11.09
N LEU A 199 11.92 -7.81 -11.02
CA LEU A 199 10.81 -8.67 -11.44
C LEU A 199 10.85 -9.02 -12.93
N THR A 200 11.20 -8.05 -13.78
CA THR A 200 11.37 -8.25 -15.23
C THR A 200 12.47 -9.28 -15.51
N ASP A 201 13.61 -9.17 -14.83
CA ASP A 201 14.73 -10.11 -14.95
C ASP A 201 14.36 -11.52 -14.46
N ASN A 202 13.33 -11.65 -13.64
CA ASN A 202 12.77 -12.91 -13.15
C ASN A 202 11.49 -13.35 -13.90
N GLY A 203 11.17 -12.73 -15.05
CA GLY A 203 10.15 -13.21 -15.97
C GLY A 203 8.74 -12.62 -15.81
N PHE A 204 8.58 -11.55 -15.01
CA PHE A 204 7.30 -10.84 -14.88
C PHE A 204 7.23 -9.65 -15.84
N PHE A 205 6.24 -9.62 -16.73
CA PHE A 205 6.15 -8.60 -17.80
C PHE A 205 4.82 -7.84 -17.84
N ARG A 206 3.83 -8.27 -17.05
CA ARG A 206 2.51 -7.65 -16.96
C ARG A 206 2.22 -7.30 -15.52
N ASP A 207 1.48 -6.21 -15.32
CA ASP A 207 1.02 -5.80 -13.99
C ASP A 207 2.14 -5.60 -12.96
N ILE A 208 3.34 -5.26 -13.44
CA ILE A 208 4.58 -5.26 -12.66
C ILE A 208 4.42 -4.41 -11.39
N ILE A 209 3.77 -3.25 -11.47
CA ILE A 209 3.57 -2.36 -10.33
C ILE A 209 2.82 -3.05 -9.17
N TYR A 210 1.86 -3.93 -9.48
CA TYR A 210 1.12 -4.66 -8.47
C TYR A 210 1.93 -5.83 -7.91
N TYR A 211 2.76 -6.48 -8.73
CA TYR A 211 3.73 -7.47 -8.23
C TYR A 211 4.77 -6.82 -7.31
N VAL A 212 5.19 -5.58 -7.57
CA VAL A 212 6.06 -4.81 -6.65
C VAL A 212 5.37 -4.64 -5.29
N ASP A 213 4.10 -4.23 -5.27
CA ASP A 213 3.37 -4.05 -4.00
C ASP A 213 3.28 -5.35 -3.20
N ILE A 214 3.00 -6.47 -3.87
CA ILE A 214 2.91 -7.79 -3.23
C ILE A 214 4.28 -8.25 -2.74
N LEU A 215 5.35 -8.03 -3.51
CA LEU A 215 6.72 -8.37 -3.12
C LEU A 215 7.14 -7.57 -1.88
N CYS A 216 6.91 -6.25 -1.87
CA CYS A 216 7.12 -5.39 -0.70
C CYS A 216 6.35 -5.92 0.51
N ALA A 217 5.06 -6.22 0.35
CA ALA A 217 4.24 -6.75 1.43
C ALA A 217 4.75 -8.12 1.93
N GLN A 218 5.26 -8.98 1.04
CA GLN A 218 5.83 -10.28 1.41
C GLN A 218 7.12 -10.13 2.19
N VAL A 219 8.04 -9.25 1.77
CA VAL A 219 9.27 -8.96 2.51
C VAL A 219 8.93 -8.54 3.94
N TYR A 220 8.04 -7.56 4.10
CA TYR A 220 7.70 -7.06 5.43
C TYR A 220 6.90 -8.08 6.25
N ALA A 221 6.09 -8.93 5.61
CA ALA A 221 5.42 -10.04 6.25
C ALA A 221 6.43 -11.04 6.87
N GLN A 222 7.51 -11.36 6.16
CA GLN A 222 8.57 -12.24 6.68
C GLN A 222 9.22 -11.64 7.93
N TYR A 223 9.58 -10.35 7.89
CA TYR A 223 10.08 -9.64 9.06
C TYR A 223 9.11 -9.72 10.25
N ILE A 224 7.80 -9.51 10.04
CA ILE A 224 6.79 -9.64 11.11
C ILE A 224 6.78 -11.07 11.68
N CYS A 225 6.83 -12.09 10.85
CA CYS A 225 6.84 -13.49 11.28
C CYS A 225 8.11 -13.84 12.08
N GLU A 226 9.28 -13.36 11.66
CA GLU A 226 10.55 -13.59 12.35
C GLU A 226 10.60 -12.88 13.71
N GLN A 227 10.14 -11.63 13.78
CA GLN A 227 10.03 -10.90 15.05
C GLN A 227 8.96 -11.51 15.96
N GLY A 228 7.82 -11.94 15.40
CA GLY A 228 6.72 -12.57 16.14
C GLY A 228 7.05 -13.98 16.67
N GLY A 229 7.83 -14.75 15.92
CA GLY A 229 8.31 -16.08 16.32
C GLY A 229 9.25 -16.06 17.53
N SER A 230 9.89 -14.92 17.83
CA SER A 230 10.68 -14.75 19.05
C SER A 230 9.82 -14.69 20.32
N TYR A 231 8.54 -14.31 20.20
CA TYR A 231 7.60 -14.17 21.33
C TYR A 231 6.64 -15.36 21.50
N LEU A 232 6.44 -16.21 20.50
CA LEU A 232 5.41 -17.25 20.50
C LEU A 232 6.01 -18.64 20.24
N ARG A 233 6.58 -19.24 21.30
CA ARG A 233 6.96 -20.68 21.30
C ARG A 233 5.81 -21.62 21.67
N THR A 234 4.60 -21.12 21.97
CA THR A 234 3.68 -21.88 22.82
C THR A 234 2.39 -22.42 22.18
N ASP A 235 2.02 -22.07 20.94
CA ASP A 235 0.72 -22.52 20.38
C ASP A 235 0.84 -23.07 18.94
N PHE A 236 1.52 -24.21 18.77
CA PHE A 236 1.61 -24.93 17.50
C PHE A 236 0.49 -25.98 17.36
N SER A 237 -0.58 -25.67 16.63
CA SER A 237 -1.46 -26.71 16.05
C SER A 237 -2.34 -26.30 14.85
N ALA A 238 -2.07 -25.19 14.18
CA ALA A 238 -2.64 -24.92 12.85
C ALA A 238 -1.55 -24.45 11.88
N PRO A 239 -1.54 -24.93 10.61
CA PRO A 239 -0.71 -24.32 9.58
C PRO A 239 -1.14 -22.85 9.44
N GLU A 240 -0.25 -21.92 9.78
CA GLU A 240 -0.48 -20.50 9.51
C GLU A 240 -0.41 -20.30 7.99
N ASP A 241 -1.41 -19.61 7.44
CA ASP A 241 -1.42 -19.26 6.02
C ASP A 241 -0.17 -18.40 5.72
N PRO A 242 0.75 -18.88 4.85
CA PRO A 242 2.04 -18.22 4.59
C PRO A 242 1.90 -16.82 3.97
N MET A 243 0.75 -16.50 3.40
CA MET A 243 0.45 -15.19 2.80
C MET A 243 -0.48 -14.34 3.67
N GLN A 244 -0.80 -14.78 4.89
CA GLN A 244 -1.76 -14.09 5.76
C GLN A 244 -1.32 -12.65 6.05
N HIS A 245 -0.07 -12.44 6.45
CA HIS A 245 0.45 -11.11 6.76
C HIS A 245 0.54 -10.22 5.51
N THR A 246 0.91 -10.79 4.38
CA THR A 246 0.93 -10.12 3.07
C THR A 246 -0.45 -9.60 2.68
N ARG A 247 -1.50 -10.44 2.81
CA ARG A 247 -2.90 -10.00 2.60
C ARG A 247 -3.30 -8.89 3.56
N ARG A 248 -2.93 -9.01 4.83
CA ARG A 248 -3.24 -8.02 5.87
C ARG A 248 -2.66 -6.66 5.56
N LEU A 249 -1.38 -6.61 5.18
CA LEU A 249 -0.64 -5.39 4.85
C LEU A 249 -1.25 -4.66 3.65
N LEU A 250 -1.63 -5.42 2.61
CA LEU A 250 -2.30 -4.89 1.42
C LEU A 250 -3.78 -4.52 1.66
N GLY A 251 -4.33 -4.87 2.83
CA GLY A 251 -5.73 -4.60 3.17
C GLY A 251 -6.73 -5.53 2.50
N LEU A 252 -6.32 -6.74 2.15
CA LEU A 252 -7.12 -7.73 1.42
C LEU A 252 -7.86 -8.71 2.34
N ASP A 253 -7.83 -8.51 3.66
CA ASP A 253 -8.50 -9.38 4.64
C ASP A 253 -10.03 -9.48 4.45
N GLY A 254 -10.63 -8.47 3.82
CA GLY A 254 -12.05 -8.46 3.44
C GLY A 254 -12.37 -9.27 2.18
N VAL A 255 -11.35 -9.75 1.45
CA VAL A 255 -11.49 -10.52 0.21
C VAL A 255 -11.39 -12.00 0.55
N ARG A 256 -12.50 -12.75 0.47
CA ARG A 256 -12.50 -14.20 0.64
C ARG A 256 -12.21 -14.91 -0.70
N PRO A 257 -11.19 -15.78 -0.78
CA PRO A 257 -10.96 -16.60 -1.96
C PRO A 257 -12.14 -17.56 -2.22
N GLY A 258 -12.52 -17.73 -3.49
CA GLY A 258 -13.39 -18.84 -3.93
C GLY A 258 -14.90 -18.60 -3.97
N THR A 259 -15.42 -17.43 -3.59
CA THR A 259 -16.89 -17.18 -3.62
C THR A 259 -17.40 -16.30 -4.76
N GLY A 260 -16.54 -15.84 -5.70
CA GLY A 260 -16.94 -14.96 -6.81
C GLY A 260 -17.71 -13.71 -6.34
N ARG A 261 -17.48 -13.32 -5.08
CA ARG A 261 -18.20 -12.29 -4.33
C ARG A 261 -17.24 -11.77 -3.27
N THR A 262 -16.76 -10.55 -3.48
CA THR A 262 -15.96 -9.82 -2.50
C THR A 262 -16.89 -9.32 -1.40
N ARG A 263 -17.08 -10.10 -0.33
CA ARG A 263 -17.87 -9.66 0.83
C ARG A 263 -17.01 -8.82 1.76
N LEU A 264 -16.98 -7.53 1.47
CA LEU A 264 -16.43 -6.53 2.37
C LEU A 264 -17.43 -6.24 3.46
N LYS A 265 -17.18 -6.80 4.65
CA LYS A 265 -17.95 -6.43 5.83
C LYS A 265 -17.41 -5.10 6.35
N SER A 266 -18.23 -4.06 6.29
CA SER A 266 -18.11 -2.91 7.20
C SER A 266 -18.15 -3.41 8.65
N VAL A 267 -17.57 -2.62 9.58
CA VAL A 267 -17.72 -2.81 11.03
C VAL A 267 -19.20 -2.87 11.44
N ASP A 268 -20.09 -2.26 10.64
CA ASP A 268 -21.54 -2.20 10.84
C ASP A 268 -22.32 -3.29 10.09
N GLY A 269 -21.63 -4.21 9.41
CA GLY A 269 -22.24 -5.37 8.77
C GLY A 269 -22.86 -5.14 7.40
N GLU A 270 -22.81 -3.92 6.86
CA GLU A 270 -23.16 -3.66 5.46
C GLU A 270 -22.09 -4.26 4.52
N ALA A 271 -22.57 -4.90 3.45
CA ALA A 271 -21.75 -5.56 2.45
C ALA A 271 -21.73 -4.72 1.17
N PHE A 272 -20.54 -4.30 0.75
CA PHE A 272 -20.37 -3.79 -0.61
C PHE A 272 -20.47 -4.96 -1.59
N VAL A 273 -21.52 -4.96 -2.43
CA VAL A 273 -21.66 -5.89 -3.54
C VAL A 273 -21.24 -5.16 -4.80
N ILE A 274 -20.06 -5.48 -5.31
CA ILE A 274 -19.65 -5.08 -6.66
C ILE A 274 -20.19 -6.16 -7.61
N GLU A 275 -21.00 -5.78 -8.59
CA GLU A 275 -21.40 -6.69 -9.66
C GLU A 275 -20.21 -6.94 -10.60
N ASP A 276 -19.63 -8.15 -10.53
CA ASP A 276 -18.49 -8.62 -11.33
C ASP A 276 -18.70 -8.51 -12.86
N SER A 277 -19.92 -8.28 -13.32
CA SER A 277 -20.33 -8.42 -14.73
C SER A 277 -19.79 -7.36 -15.69
N LYS A 278 -19.06 -6.33 -15.21
CA LYS A 278 -18.39 -5.33 -16.07
C LYS A 278 -16.87 -5.25 -15.93
N LEU A 279 -16.27 -5.89 -14.92
CA LEU A 279 -14.84 -5.72 -14.59
C LEU A 279 -13.90 -6.49 -15.53
N LEU A 280 -14.32 -7.65 -16.03
CA LEU A 280 -13.50 -8.46 -16.95
C LEU A 280 -13.51 -7.93 -18.39
N GLN A 281 -14.50 -7.11 -18.78
CA GLN A 281 -14.55 -6.54 -20.15
C GLN A 281 -13.75 -5.25 -20.31
N GLN A 282 -13.39 -4.57 -19.22
CA GLN A 282 -12.63 -3.30 -19.27
C GLN A 282 -11.15 -3.46 -18.93
N ALA A 283 -10.73 -4.58 -18.33
CA ALA A 283 -9.33 -4.90 -18.10
C ALA A 283 -8.66 -5.63 -19.29
N GLU A 284 -9.46 -6.06 -20.28
CA GLU A 284 -9.00 -6.72 -21.52
C GLU A 284 -9.00 -5.79 -22.74
N SER A 285 -9.26 -4.48 -22.55
CA SER A 285 -9.27 -3.44 -23.59
C SER A 285 -8.18 -2.40 -23.37
#